data_AF-A0A6B9V8S1-F1
#
_entry.id   AF-A0A6B9V8S1-F1
#
_cell.length_a   1.000
_cell.length_b   1.000
_cell.length_c   1.000
_cell.angle_alpha   90.00
_cell.angle_beta   90.00
_cell.angle_gamma   90.00
#
_symmetry.space_group_name_H-M   'P 1'
#
loop_
_entity.id
_entity.type
_entity.pdbx_description
1 polymer ?
#
loop_
_entity_poly.entity_id
_entity_poly.type
_entity_poly.pdbx_seq_one_letter_code
_entity_poly.pdbx_strand_id
1 'polypeptide(L)'
;MSSSDRIELSIDPGTWNPMDEDMVSMDPIEFHSEEESESYKNRMDSYQRKTGLTEAVQTGTGQLNGIPVAIGIMDFQFMGVVWDL
;
A
#
# COMPACT_ATOMS: atom_id res chain seq x y z
N MET A 1 7.92 -10.28 3.89
CA MET A 1 6.52 -10.43 4.31
C MET A 1 5.75 -9.26 3.74
N SER A 2 4.87 -9.54 2.79
CA SER A 2 3.99 -8.55 2.15
C SER A 2 2.90 -8.10 3.12
N SER A 3 2.18 -7.04 2.75
CA SER A 3 0.95 -6.63 3.41
C SER A 3 -0.13 -7.70 3.31
N SER A 4 -0.25 -8.39 2.17
CA SER A 4 -1.18 -9.51 1.99
C SER A 4 -0.87 -10.68 2.93
N ASP A 5 0.41 -11.04 3.10
CA ASP A 5 0.82 -12.08 4.06
C ASP A 5 0.38 -11.69 5.48
N ARG A 6 0.46 -10.40 5.84
CA ARG A 6 0.06 -9.90 7.16
C ARG A 6 -1.44 -9.91 7.36
N ILE A 7 -2.22 -9.64 6.30
CA ILE A 7 -3.69 -9.76 6.32
C ILE A 7 -4.06 -11.22 6.58
N GLU A 8 -3.49 -12.17 5.83
CA GLU A 8 -3.78 -13.60 5.97
C GLU A 8 -3.41 -14.16 7.35
N LEU A 9 -2.33 -13.65 7.98
CA LEU A 9 -1.96 -14.07 9.33
C LEU A 9 -2.79 -13.43 10.45
N SER A 10 -3.38 -12.26 10.22
CA SER A 10 -4.02 -11.46 11.28
C SER A 10 -5.54 -11.49 11.26
N ILE A 11 -6.14 -11.60 10.08
CA ILE A 11 -7.59 -11.53 9.86
C ILE A 11 -8.17 -12.93 9.71
N ASP A 12 -9.30 -13.16 10.37
CA ASP A 12 -10.00 -14.43 10.32
C ASP A 12 -10.34 -14.79 8.85
N PRO A 13 -10.08 -16.03 8.40
CA PRO A 13 -10.28 -16.42 7.01
C PRO A 13 -11.69 -16.15 6.50
N GLY A 14 -11.79 -15.54 5.30
CA GLY A 14 -13.07 -15.23 4.66
C GLY A 14 -13.79 -14.00 5.22
N THR A 15 -13.18 -13.25 6.14
CA THR A 15 -13.78 -12.03 6.71
C THR A 15 -13.16 -10.74 6.18
N TRP A 16 -12.04 -10.83 5.46
CA TRP A 16 -11.39 -9.67 4.86
C TRP A 16 -12.30 -9.01 3.83
N ASN A 17 -12.52 -7.71 4.01
CA ASN A 17 -13.24 -6.85 3.10
C ASN A 17 -12.38 -5.61 2.84
N PRO A 18 -11.66 -5.56 1.69
CA PRO A 18 -10.76 -4.46 1.38
C PRO A 18 -11.53 -3.16 1.14
N MET A 19 -10.85 -2.04 1.34
CA MET A 19 -11.34 -0.69 1.09
C MET A 19 -10.36 0.06 0.18
N ASP A 20 -10.91 0.95 -0.66
CA ASP A 20 -10.13 1.89 -1.46
C ASP A 20 -9.12 1.23 -2.42
N GLU A 21 -9.43 0.04 -2.94
CA GLU A 21 -8.53 -0.74 -3.83
C GLU A 21 -8.11 0.02 -5.10
N ASP A 22 -9.00 0.88 -5.61
CA ASP A 22 -8.76 1.71 -6.81
C ASP A 22 -8.06 3.05 -6.51
N MET A 23 -7.69 3.31 -5.24
CA MET A 23 -7.01 4.55 -4.86
C MET A 23 -5.57 4.54 -5.39
N VAL A 24 -5.20 5.62 -6.09
CA VAL A 24 -3.86 5.79 -6.66
C VAL A 24 -3.30 7.17 -6.32
N SER A 25 -2.00 7.22 -6.03
CA SER A 25 -1.28 8.48 -5.84
C SER A 25 -1.19 9.28 -7.13
N MET A 26 -1.47 10.58 -7.04
CA MET A 26 -1.26 11.55 -8.13
C MET A 26 -0.06 12.44 -7.84
N ASP A 27 0.52 13.01 -8.89
CA ASP A 27 1.64 13.95 -8.82
C ASP A 27 1.18 15.35 -9.28
N PRO A 28 0.48 16.12 -8.43
CA PRO A 28 -0.08 17.40 -8.79
C PRO A 28 0.96 18.53 -8.87
N ILE A 29 2.15 18.33 -8.30
CA ILE A 29 3.23 19.33 -8.26
C ILE A 29 4.32 19.07 -9.30
N GLU A 30 4.19 18.01 -10.11
CA GLU A 30 5.17 17.57 -11.10
C GLU A 30 6.57 17.45 -10.48
N PHE A 31 6.66 16.63 -9.43
CA PHE A 31 7.88 16.53 -8.64
C PHE A 31 9.02 15.93 -9.48
N HIS A 32 10.00 16.78 -9.77
CA HIS A 32 11.25 16.44 -10.43
C HIS A 32 12.40 16.84 -9.49
N SER A 33 12.99 15.87 -8.79
CA SER A 33 14.20 16.14 -8.02
C SER A 33 15.40 16.24 -8.97
N GLU A 34 16.29 17.19 -8.72
CA GLU A 34 17.51 17.40 -9.53
C GLU A 34 18.50 16.22 -9.42
N GLU A 35 18.37 15.40 -8.37
CA GLU A 35 19.26 14.28 -8.05
C GLU A 35 18.72 12.89 -8.47
N GLU A 36 17.42 12.71 -8.68
CA GLU A 36 16.88 11.40 -9.04
C GLU A 36 16.64 11.29 -10.55
N SER A 37 17.30 10.30 -11.17
CA SER A 37 17.18 10.00 -12.60
C SER A 37 15.78 9.55 -13.05
N GLU A 38 14.84 9.35 -12.12
CA GLU A 38 13.48 8.88 -12.39
C GLU A 38 12.45 9.79 -11.72
N SER A 39 11.48 10.29 -12.49
CA SER A 39 10.34 11.05 -11.95
C SER A 39 9.56 10.25 -10.90
N TYR A 40 8.89 10.94 -9.97
CA TYR A 40 8.03 10.31 -8.95
C TYR A 40 7.00 9.34 -9.57
N LYS A 41 6.41 9.70 -10.72
CA LYS A 41 5.51 8.84 -11.49
C LYS A 41 6.17 7.52 -11.91
N ASN A 42 7.40 7.57 -12.45
CA ASN A 42 8.11 6.35 -12.86
C ASN A 42 8.42 5.44 -11.68
N ARG A 43 8.76 6.03 -10.52
CA ARG A 43 8.99 5.28 -9.29
C ARG A 43 7.71 4.59 -8.84
N MET A 44 6.60 5.33 -8.80
CA MET A 44 5.28 4.80 -8.47
C MET A 44 4.92 3.60 -9.37
N ASP A 45 5.03 3.76 -10.69
CA ASP A 45 4.76 2.68 -11.67
C ASP A 45 5.67 1.45 -11.46
N SER A 46 6.92 1.66 -11.04
CA SER A 46 7.86 0.59 -10.74
C SER A 46 7.43 -0.20 -9.49
N TYR A 47 7.04 0.49 -8.42
CA TYR A 47 6.56 -0.15 -7.19
C TYR A 47 5.23 -0.86 -7.37
N GLN A 48 4.28 -0.25 -8.08
CA GLN A 48 3.01 -0.88 -8.41
C GLN A 48 3.23 -2.17 -9.21
N ARG A 49 4.10 -2.16 -10.23
CA ARG A 49 4.46 -3.38 -10.99
C ARG A 49 5.16 -4.44 -10.13
N LYS A 50 6.02 -4.01 -9.20
CA LYS A 50 6.80 -4.92 -8.34
C LYS A 50 5.93 -5.59 -7.27
N THR A 51 4.98 -4.87 -6.70
CA THR A 51 4.17 -5.31 -5.55
C THR A 51 2.79 -5.81 -5.93
N GLY A 52 2.26 -5.38 -7.08
CA GLY A 52 0.87 -5.59 -7.47
C GLY A 52 -0.13 -4.73 -6.70
N LEU A 53 0.35 -3.83 -5.83
CA LEU A 53 -0.48 -2.92 -5.05
C LEU A 53 -0.64 -1.59 -5.77
N THR A 54 -1.77 -0.93 -5.56
CA THR A 54 -2.03 0.43 -6.06
C THR A 54 -1.34 1.50 -5.20
N GLU A 55 -1.13 1.21 -3.92
CA GLU A 55 -0.51 2.10 -2.93
C GLU A 55 0.30 1.33 -1.87
N ALA A 56 1.13 2.05 -1.10
CA ALA A 56 1.95 1.53 -0.02
C ALA A 56 1.18 1.01 1.21
N VAL A 57 -0.15 1.14 1.24
CA VAL A 57 -0.99 0.68 2.35
C VAL A 57 -2.23 -0.01 1.82
N GLN A 58 -2.53 -1.20 2.37
CA GLN A 58 -3.83 -1.84 2.20
C GLN A 58 -4.70 -1.51 3.40
N THR A 59 -5.94 -1.08 3.16
CA THR A 59 -6.92 -0.82 4.22
C THR A 59 -8.16 -1.66 4.03
N GLY A 60 -8.87 -1.93 5.13
CA GLY A 60 -10.09 -2.70 5.06
C GLY A 60 -10.64 -3.06 6.43
N THR A 61 -11.70 -3.87 6.40
CA THR A 61 -12.37 -4.40 7.59
C THR A 61 -12.27 -5.92 7.62
N GLY A 62 -12.36 -6.51 8.80
CA GLY A 62 -12.44 -7.95 8.98
C GLY A 62 -12.76 -8.32 10.41
N GLN A 63 -12.51 -9.58 10.76
CA GLN A 63 -12.58 -10.05 12.14
C GLN A 63 -11.21 -10.51 12.62
N LEU A 64 -10.90 -10.27 13.89
CA LEU A 64 -9.74 -10.81 14.58
C LEU A 64 -10.26 -11.56 15.80
N ASN A 65 -10.16 -12.89 15.78
CA ASN A 65 -10.75 -13.76 16.81
C ASN A 65 -12.26 -13.48 17.02
N GLY A 66 -13.00 -13.26 15.95
CA GLY A 66 -14.44 -12.93 15.97
C GLY A 66 -14.78 -11.49 16.38
N ILE A 67 -13.78 -10.64 16.64
CA ILE A 67 -13.98 -9.23 16.98
C ILE A 67 -13.89 -8.41 15.70
N PRO A 68 -14.94 -7.64 15.32
CA PRO A 68 -14.88 -6.76 14.16
C PRO A 68 -13.81 -5.68 14.32
N VAL A 69 -12.97 -5.50 13.30
CA VAL A 69 -11.89 -4.51 13.27
C VAL A 69 -11.83 -3.80 11.92
N ALA A 70 -11.33 -2.56 11.94
CA ALA A 70 -10.76 -1.89 10.78
C ALA A 70 -9.24 -1.89 10.92
N ILE A 71 -8.51 -2.10 9.84
CA ILE A 71 -7.05 -2.23 9.85
C ILE A 71 -6.43 -1.58 8.61
N GLY A 72 -5.26 -0.96 8.81
CA GLY A 72 -4.39 -0.48 7.74
C GLY A 72 -3.02 -1.13 7.87
N ILE A 73 -2.58 -1.79 6.80
CA ILE A 73 -1.31 -2.52 6.77
C ILE A 73 -0.42 -1.93 5.67
N MET A 74 0.62 -1.20 6.09
CA MET A 74 1.63 -0.65 5.18
C MET A 74 2.51 -1.76 4.61
N ASP A 75 2.97 -1.64 3.36
CA ASP A 75 3.88 -2.54 2.67
C ASP A 75 5.26 -1.89 2.45
N PHE A 76 6.26 -2.30 3.22
CA PHE A 76 7.63 -1.79 3.10
C PHE A 76 8.29 -2.11 1.75
N GLN A 77 7.76 -3.05 0.96
CA GLN A 77 8.26 -3.31 -0.40
C GLN A 77 7.87 -2.17 -1.36
N PHE A 78 6.91 -1.33 -0.97
CA PHE A 78 6.45 -0.14 -1.66
C PHE A 78 7.16 1.09 -1.08
N MET A 79 8.07 1.69 -1.85
CA MET A 79 8.81 2.91 -1.49
C MET A 79 9.54 2.92 -0.13
N GLY A 80 9.76 1.78 0.54
CA GLY A 80 10.44 1.73 1.84
C GLY A 80 9.76 2.51 2.97
N VAL A 81 8.50 2.94 2.77
CA VAL A 81 7.80 3.93 3.61
C VAL A 81 8.67 5.19 3.85
N VAL A 82 8.95 5.94 2.77
CA VAL A 82 9.52 7.29 2.87
C VAL A 82 8.40 8.31 3.02
N TRP A 83 8.32 8.94 4.20
CA TRP A 83 7.63 10.22 4.44
C TRP A 83 8.67 11.34 4.60
N ASP A 84 9.68 11.41 3.73
CA ASP A 84 10.52 12.61 3.69
C ASP A 84 9.94 13.56 2.63
N LEU A 85 9.38 14.66 3.13
CA LEU A 85 9.09 15.89 2.40
C LEU A 85 10.38 16.67 2.14
#